data_AF-A0A7K4FS52-F1
#
_entry.id   AF-A0A7K4FS52-F1
#
_cell.length_a   1.000
_cell.length_b   1.000
_cell.length_c   1.000
_cell.angle_alpha   90.00
_cell.angle_beta   90.00
_cell.angle_gamma   90.00
#
_symmetry.space_group_name_H-M   'P 1'
#
loop_
_entity.id
_entity.type
_entity.pdbx_description
1 polymer ?
#
loop_
_entity_poly.entity_id
_entity_poly.type
_entity_poly.pdbx_seq_one_letter_code
_entity_poly.pdbx_strand_id
1 'polypeptide(L)'
;MKIMSVDGGATKTVAALYDSNEDKITSIGISGPSNYFSVPHEESQNNIVSAISSAYHNWKQDDIKFIVGIAGFGDSKKANEIGKSIMDRIFSNKPYILENDG
;
A
#
# COMPACT_ATOMS: atom_id res chain seq x y z
N MET A 1 -7.51 -13.80 -10.50
CA MET A 1 -7.76 -12.95 -9.31
C MET A 1 -6.72 -11.85 -9.31
N LYS A 2 -7.11 -10.60 -9.01
CA LYS A 2 -6.17 -9.48 -8.95
C LYS A 2 -5.64 -9.30 -7.53
N ILE A 3 -4.32 -9.17 -7.42
CA ILE A 3 -3.62 -8.87 -6.16
C ILE A 3 -2.85 -7.58 -6.36
N MET A 4 -3.06 -6.61 -5.48
CA MET A 4 -2.25 -5.39 -5.42
C MET A 4 -1.28 -5.51 -4.24
N SER A 5 0.00 -5.64 -4.54
CA SER A 5 1.07 -5.63 -3.55
C SER A 5 1.68 -4.24 -3.47
N VAL A 6 1.84 -3.71 -2.27
CA VAL A 6 2.44 -2.40 -2.02
C VAL A 6 3.66 -2.57 -1.12
N ASP A 7 4.79 -2.03 -1.56
CA ASP A 7 6.01 -1.88 -0.79
C ASP A 7 6.21 -0.39 -0.47
N GLY A 8 5.95 -0.03 0.79
CA GLY A 8 6.00 1.32 1.31
C GLY A 8 7.28 1.59 2.09
N GLY A 9 8.34 1.93 1.36
CA GLY A 9 9.66 2.15 1.94
C GLY A 9 9.98 3.59 2.35
N ALA A 10 11.21 3.76 2.84
CA ALA A 10 11.74 5.04 3.32
C ALA A 10 11.91 6.11 2.22
N THR A 11 12.20 5.72 0.97
CA THR A 11 12.46 6.67 -0.13
C THR A 11 11.38 6.70 -1.19
N LYS A 12 10.68 5.57 -1.39
CA LYS A 12 9.70 5.38 -2.47
C LYS A 12 8.63 4.40 -2.01
N THR A 13 7.48 4.49 -2.67
CA THR A 13 6.39 3.52 -2.55
C THR A 13 6.16 2.88 -3.90
N VAL A 14 6.08 1.55 -3.96
CA VAL A 14 5.85 0.78 -5.18
C VAL A 14 4.57 -0.03 -5.02
N ALA A 15 3.68 0.02 -6.00
CA ALA A 15 2.50 -0.81 -6.08
C ALA A 15 2.59 -1.67 -7.34
N ALA A 16 2.35 -2.99 -7.22
CA ALA A 16 2.36 -3.91 -8.34
C ALA A 16 1.02 -4.66 -8.41
N LEU A 17 0.37 -4.61 -9.57
CA LEU A 17 -0.83 -5.38 -9.85
C LEU A 17 -0.44 -6.72 -10.48
N TYR A 18 -0.75 -7.80 -9.78
CA TYR A 18 -0.58 -9.16 -10.25
C TYR A 18 -1.91 -9.78 -10.64
N ASP A 19 -1.98 -10.40 -11.82
CA ASP A 19 -3.13 -11.20 -12.23
C ASP A 19 -2.79 -12.69 -12.12
N SER A 20 -3.46 -13.37 -11.18
CA SER A 20 -3.26 -14.80 -10.95
C SER A 20 -3.80 -15.70 -12.07
N ASN A 21 -4.65 -15.18 -12.96
CA ASN A 21 -5.16 -15.94 -14.09
C ASN A 21 -4.14 -16.00 -15.23
N GLU A 22 -3.35 -14.93 -15.39
CA GLU A 22 -2.32 -14.79 -16.42
C GLU A 22 -0.91 -15.06 -15.87
N ASP A 23 -0.79 -15.33 -14.57
CA ASP A 23 0.47 -15.60 -13.85
C ASP A 23 1.52 -14.51 -14.07
N LYS A 24 1.11 -13.24 -14.04
CA LYS A 24 2.00 -12.11 -14.36
C LYS A 24 1.68 -10.81 -13.64
N ILE A 25 2.71 -9.97 -13.50
CA ILE A 25 2.55 -8.57 -13.14
C ILE A 25 2.02 -7.82 -14.37
N THR A 26 0.86 -7.21 -14.24
CA THR A 26 0.17 -6.48 -15.32
C THR A 26 0.51 -4.99 -15.32
N SER A 27 0.81 -4.41 -14.16
CA SER A 27 1.21 -3.00 -14.04
C SER A 27 1.97 -2.72 -12.76
N ILE A 28 2.72 -1.61 -12.77
CA ILE A 28 3.47 -1.08 -11.63
C ILE A 28 3.19 0.43 -11.52
N GLY A 29 3.03 0.91 -10.30
CA GLY A 29 2.97 2.33 -9.95
C GLY A 29 4.03 2.67 -8.92
N ILE A 30 4.61 3.86 -9.03
CA ILE A 30 5.69 4.32 -8.14
C ILE A 30 5.33 5.72 -7.67
N SER A 31 5.55 6.00 -6.39
CA SER A 31 5.38 7.32 -5.79
C SER A 31 6.48 7.62 -4.76
N GLY A 32 6.31 8.71 -4.02
CA GLY A 32 7.21 9.16 -2.96
C GLY A 32 7.26 8.23 -1.74
N PRO A 33 8.00 8.61 -0.70
CA PRO A 33 8.17 7.83 0.52
C PRO A 33 6.85 7.65 1.28
N SER A 34 6.66 6.51 1.95
CA SER A 34 5.47 6.26 2.79
C SER A 34 5.79 5.83 4.22
N ASN A 35 7.07 5.81 4.60
CA ASN A 35 7.46 5.68 6.00
C ASN A 35 6.88 6.85 6.82
N TYR A 36 5.84 6.55 7.60
CA TYR A 36 5.08 7.51 8.39
C TYR A 36 5.83 8.05 9.61
N PHE A 37 7.07 7.60 9.85
CA PHE A 37 7.99 8.24 10.80
C PHE A 37 8.90 9.28 10.15
N SER A 38 9.11 9.23 8.83
CA SER A 38 9.97 10.18 8.12
C SER A 38 9.19 11.27 7.36
N VAL A 39 7.90 11.03 7.06
CA VAL A 39 7.04 12.02 6.39
C VAL A 39 5.72 12.21 7.15
N PRO A 40 5.02 13.36 6.97
CA PRO A 40 3.69 13.55 7.51
C PRO A 40 2.72 12.42 7.10
N HIS A 41 1.81 12.04 7.99
CA HIS A 41 0.88 10.92 7.74
C HIS A 41 0.03 11.12 6.47
N GLU A 42 -0.35 12.37 6.19
CA GLU A 42 -1.08 12.72 4.95
C GLU A 42 -0.25 12.49 3.70
N GLU A 43 1.05 12.81 3.76
CA GLU A 43 1.98 12.56 2.65
C GLU A 43 2.19 11.05 2.43
N SER A 44 2.38 10.28 3.50
CA SER A 44 2.43 8.82 3.44
C SER A 44 1.17 8.24 2.79
N GLN A 45 -0.01 8.69 3.22
CA GLN A 45 -1.29 8.29 2.65
C GLN A 45 -1.38 8.63 1.15
N ASN A 46 -1.02 9.86 0.77
CA ASN A 46 -1.09 10.33 -0.61
C ASN A 46 -0.14 9.56 -1.53
N ASN A 47 1.08 9.24 -1.05
CA ASN A 47 2.06 8.48 -1.82
C ASN A 47 1.62 7.03 -2.02
N ILE A 48 1.03 6.39 -1.02
CA ILE A 48 0.45 5.04 -1.17
C ILE A 48 -0.71 5.06 -2.18
N VAL A 49 -1.65 5.98 -2.03
CA VAL A 49 -2.81 6.12 -2.95
C VAL A 49 -2.33 6.44 -4.37
N SER A 50 -1.32 7.29 -4.52
CA SER A 50 -0.72 7.64 -5.80
C SER A 50 -0.08 6.41 -6.46
N ALA A 51 0.73 5.63 -5.73
CA ALA A 51 1.34 4.41 -6.27
C ALA A 51 0.27 3.41 -6.73
N ILE A 52 -0.75 3.14 -5.90
CA ILE A 52 -1.84 2.22 -6.25
C ILE A 52 -2.62 2.73 -7.47
N SER A 53 -2.97 4.02 -7.51
CA SER A 53 -3.78 4.60 -8.59
C SER A 53 -3.01 4.68 -9.91
N SER A 54 -1.69 4.86 -9.86
CA SER A 54 -0.80 4.79 -11.02
C SER A 54 -0.66 3.37 -11.55
N ALA A 55 -0.66 2.35 -10.68
CA ALA A 55 -0.69 0.96 -11.10
C ALA A 55 -2.07 0.59 -11.70
N TYR A 56 -3.15 1.02 -11.05
CA TYR A 56 -4.50 0.64 -11.45
C TYR A 56 -5.56 1.65 -11.02
N HIS A 57 -6.10 2.43 -11.95
CA HIS A 57 -7.06 3.50 -11.65
C HIS A 57 -8.39 3.01 -11.02
N ASN A 58 -8.87 1.82 -11.41
CA ASN A 58 -10.16 1.28 -10.97
C ASN A 58 -10.08 0.46 -9.67
N TRP A 59 -9.01 0.61 -8.90
CA TRP A 59 -8.76 -0.21 -7.69
C TRP A 59 -9.83 -0.09 -6.61
N LYS A 60 -10.57 1.02 -6.59
CA LYS A 60 -11.67 1.24 -5.63
C LYS A 60 -12.94 0.47 -6.01
N GLN A 61 -13.18 0.25 -7.30
CA GLN A 61 -14.39 -0.37 -7.82
C GLN A 61 -14.24 -1.89 -7.94
N ASP A 62 -13.04 -2.34 -8.32
CA ASP A 62 -12.76 -3.76 -8.53
C ASP A 62 -12.56 -4.52 -7.21
N ASP A 63 -12.81 -5.83 -7.28
CA ASP A 63 -12.45 -6.77 -6.24
C ASP A 63 -10.96 -7.13 -6.36
N ILE A 64 -10.15 -6.56 -5.46
CA ILE A 64 -8.70 -6.69 -5.44
C ILE A 64 -8.30 -7.03 -4.01
N LYS A 65 -7.46 -8.06 -3.87
CA LYS A 65 -6.79 -8.34 -2.60
C LYS A 65 -5.60 -7.40 -2.44
N PHE A 66 -5.54 -6.67 -1.33
CA PHE A 66 -4.41 -5.79 -1.02
C PHE A 66 -3.46 -6.44 -0.02
N ILE A 67 -2.17 -6.37 -0.32
CA ILE A 67 -1.08 -6.77 0.58
C ILE A 67 -0.14 -5.58 0.65
N VAL A 68 0.07 -5.05 1.84
CA VAL A 68 0.76 -3.77 2.04
C VAL A 68 1.85 -3.97 3.08
N GLY A 69 3.11 -3.90 2.64
CA GLY A 69 4.27 -3.78 3.52
C GLY A 69 4.60 -2.30 3.71
N ILE A 70 4.74 -1.84 4.94
CA ILE A 70 5.16 -0.45 5.22
C ILE A 70 6.25 -0.39 6.27
N ALA A 71 7.21 0.50 6.04
CA ALA A 71 8.25 0.83 6.98
C ALA A 71 7.67 1.25 8.34
N GLY A 72 8.21 0.65 9.40
CA GLY A 72 7.84 0.93 10.78
C GLY A 72 6.69 0.07 11.33
N PHE A 73 5.91 -0.61 10.49
CA PHE A 73 4.89 -1.53 10.99
C PHE A 73 5.56 -2.80 11.54
N GLY A 74 5.22 -3.18 12.77
CA GLY A 74 5.89 -4.27 13.50
C GLY A 74 6.85 -3.77 14.58
N ASP A 75 7.34 -2.53 14.50
CA ASP A 75 8.37 -2.01 15.41
C ASP A 75 7.87 -1.81 16.85
N SER A 76 6.59 -1.46 17.00
CA SER A 76 5.96 -1.30 18.32
C SER A 76 4.44 -1.28 18.22
N LYS A 77 3.74 -1.42 19.35
CA LYS A 77 2.28 -1.28 19.41
C LYS A 77 1.79 0.07 18.87
N LYS A 78 2.48 1.16 19.23
CA LYS A 78 2.15 2.52 18.76
C LYS A 78 2.36 2.67 17.25
N ALA A 79 3.45 2.12 16.72
CA ALA A 79 3.69 2.11 15.28
C ALA A 79 2.57 1.38 14.53
N ASN A 80 2.15 0.22 15.05
CA ASN A 80 1.07 -0.57 14.47
C ASN A 80 -0.28 0.17 14.49
N GLU A 81 -0.58 0.90 15.56
CA GLU A 81 -1.80 1.72 15.65
C GLU A 81 -1.80 2.84 14.60
N ILE A 82 -0.67 3.49 14.38
CA ILE A 82 -0.52 4.53 13.35
C ILE A 82 -0.67 3.92 11.95
N GLY A 83 0.08 2.85 11.65
CA GLY A 83 0.03 2.17 10.36
C GLY A 83 -1.38 1.70 10.01
N LYS A 84 -2.08 1.08 10.97
CA LYS A 84 -3.49 0.67 10.80
C LYS A 84 -4.39 1.87 10.54
N SER A 85 -4.25 2.96 11.28
CA SER A 85 -5.06 4.16 11.07
C SER A 85 -4.89 4.76 9.67
N ILE A 86 -3.67 4.74 9.12
CA ILE A 86 -3.41 5.17 7.74
C ILE A 86 -4.07 4.22 6.74
N MET A 87 -3.91 2.90 6.92
CA MET A 87 -4.50 1.91 6.01
C MET A 87 -6.04 1.94 6.03
N ASP A 88 -6.65 2.07 7.21
CA ASP A 88 -8.12 2.15 7.35
C ASP A 88 -8.71 3.35 6.59
N ARG A 89 -8.00 4.49 6.58
CA ARG A 89 -8.38 5.67 5.80
C ARG A 89 -8.28 5.42 4.30
N ILE A 90 -7.21 4.75 3.85
CA ILE A 90 -6.99 4.46 2.42
C ILE A 90 -8.05 3.49 1.91
N PHE A 91 -8.27 2.39 2.62
CA PHE A 91 -9.05 1.27 2.12
C PHE A 91 -10.55 1.39 2.43
N SER A 92 -10.97 2.26 3.37
CA SER A 92 -12.37 2.64 3.57
C SER A 92 -13.34 1.44 3.54
N ASN A 93 -13.00 0.37 4.26
CA ASN A 93 -13.68 -0.94 4.36
C ASN A 93 -13.28 -2.03 3.34
N LYS A 94 -12.35 -1.80 2.42
CA LYS A 94 -11.77 -2.88 1.62
C LYS A 94 -10.83 -3.74 2.49
N PRO A 95 -10.86 -5.08 2.34
CA PRO A 95 -9.94 -5.95 3.06
C PRO A 95 -8.51 -5.75 2.56
N TYR A 96 -7.59 -5.63 3.50
CA TYR A 96 -6.15 -5.54 3.25
C TYR A 96 -5.39 -6.42 4.25
N ILE A 97 -4.20 -6.85 3.84
CA ILE A 97 -3.20 -7.44 4.72
C ILE A 97 -2.11 -6.38 4.92
N LEU A 98 -1.71 -6.16 6.17
CA LEU A 98 -0.68 -5.20 6.54
C LEU A 98 0.46 -5.93 7.23
N GLU A 99 1.67 -5.76 6.69
CA GLU A 99 2.90 -6.41 7.13
C GLU A 99 4.03 -5.36 7.28
N ASN A 100 5.15 -5.78 7.86
CA ASN A 100 6.41 -5.04 7.79
C ASN A 100 6.94 -5.08 6.33
N ASP A 101 7.72 -4.08 5.92
CA ASP A 101 8.36 -4.01 4.59
C ASP A 101 9.62 -4.88 4.44
N GLY A 102 10.25 -5.33 5.53
CA GLY A 102 11.45 -6.18 5.52
C GLY A 102 11.89 -6.74 6.88
#